data_AF-A0A1C5N546-F1
#
_entry.id   AF-A0A1C5N546-F1
#
_cell.length_a   1.000
_cell.length_b   1.000
_cell.length_c   1.000
_cell.angle_alpha   90.00
_cell.angle_beta   90.00
_cell.angle_gamma   90.00
#
_symmetry.space_group_name_H-M   'P 1'
#
loop_
_entity.id
_entity.type
_entity.pdbx_description
1 polymer ?
#
loop_
_entity_poly.entity_id
_entity_poly.type
_entity_poly.pdbx_seq_one_letter_code
_entity_poly.pdbx_strand_id
1 'polypeptide(L)'
;MKRIYVQNGIVFFYGNPAGYLGDGKAVIDCMFQKEELVSFVKEQFLVEPVFREGVYDRLSEGGGVKETAEVSIGEGRRLRIYQLGQDSPIMMRFISLAERKKRGYDRPRREEYVRVYEGEIENYSLEEVWEKYGRRVPEGFQGHALSISDVIEFADGENSRFFYIEPSGYEEIRF
;
A
#
# COMPACT_ATOMS: atom_id res chain seq x y z
N MET A 1 11.06 -24.27 -18.52
CA MET A 1 10.91 -23.43 -17.31
C MET A 1 11.69 -22.14 -17.51
N LYS A 2 11.13 -20.99 -17.13
CA LYS A 2 11.91 -19.73 -17.11
C LYS A 2 12.94 -19.81 -15.98
N ARG A 3 14.18 -19.39 -16.25
CA ARG A 3 15.28 -19.42 -15.26
C ARG A 3 15.10 -18.37 -14.16
N ILE A 4 14.55 -17.22 -14.53
CA ILE A 4 14.21 -16.11 -13.62
C ILE A 4 12.80 -15.65 -13.96
N TYR A 5 11.95 -15.45 -12.96
CA TYR A 5 10.60 -14.95 -13.13
C TYR A 5 10.09 -14.30 -11.85
N VAL A 6 9.03 -13.50 -11.97
CA VAL A 6 8.37 -12.86 -10.83
C VAL A 6 6.94 -13.37 -10.72
N GLN A 7 6.50 -13.69 -9.51
CA GLN A 7 5.14 -14.10 -9.21
C GLN A 7 4.74 -13.50 -7.86
N ASN A 8 3.61 -12.79 -7.84
CA ASN A 8 3.08 -12.12 -6.64
C ASN A 8 4.13 -11.24 -5.93
N GLY A 9 4.94 -10.49 -6.70
CA GLY A 9 6.01 -9.66 -6.16
C GLY A 9 7.26 -10.41 -5.70
N ILE A 10 7.26 -11.75 -5.69
CA ILE A 10 8.44 -12.57 -5.35
C ILE A 10 9.26 -12.85 -6.60
N VAL A 11 10.56 -12.60 -6.50
CA VAL A 11 11.55 -12.90 -7.55
C VAL A 11 12.04 -14.32 -7.35
N PHE A 12 11.78 -15.19 -8.33
CA PHE A 12 12.23 -16.57 -8.34
C PHE A 12 13.48 -16.73 -9.20
N PHE A 13 14.49 -17.40 -8.66
CA PHE A 13 15.73 -17.76 -9.33
C PHE A 13 15.87 -19.29 -9.34
N TYR A 14 15.79 -19.89 -10.53
CA TYR A 14 15.78 -21.35 -10.73
C TYR A 14 14.73 -22.07 -9.85
N GLY A 15 13.57 -21.43 -9.65
CA GLY A 15 12.47 -21.96 -8.84
C GLY A 15 12.59 -21.69 -7.33
N ASN A 16 13.66 -21.06 -6.86
CA ASN A 16 13.83 -20.66 -5.46
C ASN A 16 13.44 -19.20 -5.25
N PRO A 17 12.76 -18.83 -4.15
CA PRO A 17 12.39 -17.45 -3.86
C PRO A 17 13.64 -16.65 -3.45
N ALA A 18 14.22 -15.94 -4.42
CA ALA A 18 15.48 -15.22 -4.25
C ALA A 18 15.32 -13.84 -3.63
N GLY A 19 14.12 -13.27 -3.66
CA GLY A 19 13.85 -11.94 -3.16
C GLY A 19 12.45 -11.46 -3.48
N TYR A 20 12.20 -10.18 -3.28
CA TYR A 20 10.90 -9.56 -3.53
C TYR A 20 11.05 -8.15 -4.13
N LEU A 21 10.02 -7.71 -4.84
CA LEU A 21 9.87 -6.37 -5.39
C LEU A 21 8.91 -5.56 -4.52
N GLY A 22 9.26 -4.31 -4.23
CA GLY A 22 8.42 -3.40 -3.45
C GLY A 22 9.03 -2.01 -3.30
N ASP A 23 8.20 -0.95 -3.23
CA ASP A 23 8.62 0.46 -3.07
C ASP A 23 9.61 0.95 -4.13
N GLY A 24 9.46 0.48 -5.37
CA GLY A 24 10.40 0.82 -6.45
C GLY A 24 11.81 0.28 -6.19
N LYS A 25 11.93 -0.79 -5.38
CA LYS A 25 13.17 -1.48 -5.08
C LYS A 25 12.99 -2.98 -5.28
N ALA A 26 14.11 -3.65 -5.50
CA ALA A 26 14.21 -5.10 -5.45
C ALA A 26 15.10 -5.47 -4.27
N VAL A 27 14.61 -6.29 -3.34
CA VAL A 27 15.41 -6.81 -2.24
C VAL A 27 15.70 -8.27 -2.54
N ILE A 28 16.98 -8.61 -2.67
CA ILE A 28 17.46 -9.94 -3.04
C ILE A 28 18.30 -10.49 -1.89
N ASP A 29 18.21 -11.79 -1.62
CA ASP A 29 19.11 -12.40 -0.65
C ASP A 29 20.56 -12.31 -1.13
N CYS A 30 21.50 -12.04 -0.22
CA CYS A 30 22.94 -12.08 -0.49
C CYS A 30 23.38 -13.39 -1.18
N MET A 31 22.76 -14.53 -0.87
CA MET A 31 23.08 -15.83 -1.49
C MET A 31 22.77 -15.90 -2.99
N PHE A 32 21.89 -15.02 -3.50
CA PHE A 32 21.48 -14.96 -4.90
C PHE A 32 22.10 -13.77 -5.65
N GLN A 33 23.19 -13.17 -5.16
CA GLN A 33 23.92 -12.11 -5.87
C GLN A 33 24.64 -12.66 -7.12
N LYS A 34 23.87 -12.97 -8.17
CA LYS A 34 24.32 -13.47 -9.47
C LYS A 34 24.08 -12.41 -10.53
N GLU A 35 25.03 -12.25 -11.44
CA GLU A 35 24.97 -11.23 -12.50
C GLU A 35 23.69 -11.32 -13.33
N GLU A 36 23.26 -12.53 -13.70
CA GLU A 36 22.01 -12.71 -14.46
C GLU A 36 20.76 -12.26 -13.71
N LEU A 37 20.71 -12.44 -12.38
CA LEU A 37 19.58 -12.00 -11.56
C LEU A 37 19.61 -10.48 -11.39
N VAL A 38 20.81 -9.92 -11.22
CA VAL A 38 21.04 -8.48 -11.13
C VAL A 38 20.64 -7.79 -12.43
N SER A 39 21.14 -8.26 -13.58
CA SER A 39 20.79 -7.71 -14.89
C SER A 39 19.31 -7.85 -15.18
N PHE A 40 18.70 -9.01 -14.86
CA PHE A 40 17.25 -9.19 -14.97
C PHE A 40 16.48 -8.13 -14.18
N VAL A 41 16.87 -7.88 -12.92
CA VAL A 41 16.19 -6.88 -12.08
C VAL A 41 16.35 -5.47 -12.66
N LYS A 42 17.57 -5.09 -13.04
CA LYS A 42 17.85 -3.76 -13.60
C LYS A 42 17.14 -3.53 -14.93
N GLU A 43 17.16 -4.51 -15.82
CA GLU A 43 16.61 -4.36 -17.18
C GLU A 43 15.07 -4.44 -17.20
N GLN A 44 14.49 -5.33 -16.40
CA GLN A 44 13.03 -5.54 -16.42
C GLN A 44 12.29 -4.56 -15.52
N PHE A 45 12.88 -4.17 -14.39
CA PHE A 45 12.20 -3.32 -13.40
C PHE A 45 12.83 -1.93 -13.25
N LEU A 46 13.96 -1.66 -13.92
CA LEU A 46 14.64 -0.35 -13.89
C LEU A 46 15.02 0.10 -12.47
N VAL A 47 15.35 -0.86 -11.60
CA VAL A 47 15.75 -0.62 -10.21
C VAL A 47 17.07 -1.30 -9.89
N GLU A 48 17.84 -0.72 -8.97
CA GLU A 48 19.02 -1.37 -8.42
C GLU A 48 18.64 -2.32 -7.28
N PRO A 49 19.06 -3.61 -7.32
CA PRO A 49 18.79 -4.53 -6.24
C PRO A 49 19.57 -4.17 -4.98
N VAL A 50 18.90 -4.28 -3.85
CA VAL A 50 19.46 -4.18 -2.50
C VAL A 50 19.65 -5.60 -1.97
N PHE A 51 20.86 -5.92 -1.53
CA PHE A 51 21.16 -7.24 -0.97
C PHE A 51 20.97 -7.25 0.55
N ARG A 52 20.32 -8.29 1.07
CA ARG A 52 20.12 -8.50 2.51
C ARG A 52 20.26 -9.98 2.86
N GLU A 53 20.77 -10.28 4.06
CA GLU A 53 20.86 -11.65 4.55
C GLU A 53 19.51 -12.17 5.07
N GLY A 54 19.30 -13.48 4.95
CA GLY A 54 18.14 -14.21 5.51
C GLY A 54 16.80 -13.92 4.81
N VAL A 55 16.82 -13.30 3.62
CA VAL A 55 15.64 -13.12 2.78
C VAL A 55 15.14 -14.47 2.27
N TYR A 56 16.03 -15.36 1.85
CA TYR A 56 15.67 -16.69 1.40
C TYR A 56 15.01 -17.51 2.50
N ASP A 57 15.58 -17.52 3.71
CA ASP A 57 15.04 -18.28 4.84
C ASP A 57 13.62 -17.80 5.17
N ARG A 58 13.43 -16.48 5.26
CA ARG A 58 12.10 -15.87 5.46
C ARG A 58 11.09 -16.25 4.37
N LEU A 59 11.52 -16.33 3.12
CA LEU A 59 10.66 -16.70 2.00
C LEU A 59 10.44 -18.22 1.87
N SER A 60 11.34 -19.04 2.41
CA SER A 60 11.35 -20.50 2.26
C SER A 60 10.73 -21.23 3.44
N GLU A 61 10.80 -20.66 4.64
CA GLU A 61 10.12 -21.20 5.84
C GLU A 61 8.58 -21.15 5.71
N GLY A 62 8.05 -20.32 4.80
CA GLY A 62 6.63 -20.21 4.45
C GLY A 62 6.13 -21.28 3.50
N GLY A 63 6.32 -22.56 3.83
CA GLY A 63 5.69 -23.69 3.13
C GLY A 63 4.17 -23.66 3.25
N GLY A 64 3.51 -22.87 2.39
CA GLY A 64 2.06 -22.68 2.38
C GLY A 64 1.61 -21.58 3.33
N VAL A 65 0.82 -20.65 2.78
CA VAL A 65 0.17 -19.53 3.46
C VAL A 65 -0.40 -19.96 4.80
N LYS A 66 0.21 -19.51 5.90
CA LYS A 66 -0.46 -19.28 7.17
C LYS A 66 0.02 -17.95 7.74
N GLU A 67 -0.95 -17.07 7.92
CA GLU A 67 -0.89 -15.92 8.80
C GLU A 67 -0.24 -16.30 10.14
N THR A 68 0.31 -15.28 10.81
CA THR A 68 0.97 -15.27 12.13
C THR A 68 2.49 -15.47 12.07
N ALA A 69 3.19 -14.39 11.72
CA ALA A 69 4.51 -14.12 12.28
C ALA A 69 4.52 -12.68 12.81
N GLU A 70 4.38 -12.57 14.12
CA GLU A 70 4.67 -11.34 14.88
C GLU A 70 6.15 -10.98 14.65
N VAL A 71 6.39 -9.98 13.79
CA VAL A 71 7.70 -9.34 13.68
C VAL A 71 7.55 -7.92 14.19
N SER A 72 7.98 -7.70 15.44
CA SER A 72 7.95 -6.37 16.04
C SER A 72 9.14 -5.53 15.59
N ILE A 73 8.80 -4.51 14.78
CA ILE A 73 9.31 -3.13 14.75
C ILE A 73 10.49 -2.84 13.80
N GLY A 74 10.08 -2.38 12.61
CA GLY A 74 10.81 -1.56 11.66
C GLY A 74 9.88 -1.14 10.51
N GLU A 75 8.79 -0.45 10.85
CA GLU A 75 7.85 0.27 9.96
C GLU A 75 7.38 -0.46 8.68
N GLY A 76 6.57 -1.51 8.85
CA GLY A 76 5.80 -2.06 7.74
C GLY A 76 4.87 -1.01 7.11
N ARG A 77 4.67 -1.11 5.79
CA ARG A 77 3.74 -0.25 5.04
C ARG A 77 2.38 -0.26 5.69
N ARG A 78 1.80 0.91 5.90
CA ARG A 78 0.50 1.07 6.56
C ARG A 78 -0.51 1.65 5.61
N LEU A 79 -1.70 1.06 5.63
CA LEU A 79 -2.92 1.68 5.16
C LEU A 79 -3.55 2.42 6.33
N ARG A 80 -3.84 3.70 6.14
CA ARG A 80 -4.69 4.46 7.05
C ARG A 80 -5.86 5.03 6.27
N ILE A 81 -7.04 5.01 6.88
CA ILE A 81 -8.25 5.55 6.25
C ILE A 81 -8.80 6.67 7.14
N TYR A 82 -9.19 7.75 6.49
CA TYR A 82 -9.64 8.97 7.11
C TYR A 82 -11.01 9.38 6.59
N GLN A 83 -11.87 9.79 7.52
CA GLN A 83 -13.22 10.25 7.23
C GLN A 83 -13.41 11.63 7.87
N LEU A 84 -14.24 12.47 7.25
CA LEU A 84 -14.55 13.79 7.81
C LEU A 84 -15.11 13.65 9.23
N GLY A 85 -14.57 14.46 10.13
CA GLY A 85 -14.99 14.51 11.53
C GLY A 85 -16.47 14.88 11.68
N GLN A 86 -17.02 14.64 12.87
CA GLN A 86 -18.41 15.00 13.14
C GLN A 86 -18.65 16.52 13.13
N ASP A 87 -17.61 17.32 13.39
CA ASP A 87 -17.66 18.78 13.36
C ASP A 87 -17.63 19.36 11.93
N SER A 88 -17.28 18.53 10.93
CA SER A 88 -17.32 18.96 9.53
C SER A 88 -18.77 19.09 9.04
N PRO A 89 -19.10 20.12 8.25
CA PRO A 89 -20.43 20.26 7.68
C PRO A 89 -20.86 18.98 6.95
N ILE A 90 -22.04 18.45 7.27
CA ILE A 90 -22.56 17.22 6.66
C ILE A 90 -22.61 17.28 5.12
N MET A 91 -22.77 18.48 4.57
CA MET A 91 -22.80 18.74 3.13
C MET A 91 -21.45 18.56 2.42
N MET A 92 -20.35 18.48 3.18
CA MET A 92 -19.02 18.12 2.65
C MET A 92 -18.83 16.60 2.53
N ARG A 93 -19.70 15.81 3.15
CA ARG A 93 -19.70 14.36 2.92
C ARG A 93 -20.23 14.11 1.52
N PHE A 94 -19.61 13.18 0.81
CA PHE A 94 -20.06 12.72 -0.50
C PHE A 94 -19.95 13.73 -1.65
N ILE A 95 -19.08 14.74 -1.56
CA ILE A 95 -18.83 15.68 -2.67
C ILE A 95 -17.44 15.46 -3.27
N SER A 96 -17.26 15.73 -4.56
CA SER A 96 -15.95 15.77 -5.21
C SER A 96 -15.14 17.00 -4.79
N LEU A 97 -13.83 17.00 -5.03
CA LEU A 97 -12.97 18.18 -4.89
C LEU A 97 -13.47 19.35 -5.75
N ALA A 98 -13.97 19.06 -6.95
CA ALA A 98 -14.56 20.07 -7.84
C ALA A 98 -15.83 20.70 -7.25
N GLU A 99 -16.74 19.89 -6.70
CA GLU A 99 -17.96 20.39 -6.07
C GLU A 99 -17.65 21.12 -4.77
N ARG A 100 -16.66 20.65 -4.00
CA ARG A 100 -16.14 21.32 -2.80
C ARG A 100 -15.67 22.73 -3.12
N LYS A 101 -14.86 22.89 -4.17
CA LYS A 101 -14.41 24.21 -4.67
C LYS A 101 -15.59 25.09 -5.13
N LYS A 102 -16.55 24.51 -5.87
CA LYS A 102 -17.72 25.26 -6.37
C LYS A 102 -18.58 25.82 -5.24
N ARG A 103 -18.67 25.11 -4.11
CA ARG A 103 -19.39 25.54 -2.90
C ARG A 103 -18.61 26.55 -2.05
N GLY A 104 -17.40 26.93 -2.46
CA GLY A 104 -16.57 27.90 -1.75
C GLY A 104 -15.83 27.32 -0.54
N TYR A 105 -15.73 25.99 -0.44
CA TYR A 105 -14.91 25.35 0.58
C TYR A 105 -13.45 25.29 0.14
N ASP A 106 -12.54 25.39 1.12
CA ASP A 106 -11.11 25.20 0.90
C ASP A 106 -10.77 23.76 0.49
N ARG A 107 -9.54 23.54 0.06
CA ARG A 107 -9.00 22.18 -0.15
C ARG A 107 -9.10 21.34 1.13
N PRO A 108 -9.19 20.01 1.03
CA PRO A 108 -9.19 19.14 2.21
C PRO A 108 -8.00 19.44 3.12
N ARG A 109 -8.25 19.66 4.40
CA ARG A 109 -7.20 19.91 5.40
C ARG A 109 -7.15 18.76 6.38
N ARG A 110 -5.94 18.43 6.86
CA ARG A 110 -5.74 17.26 7.71
C ARG A 110 -6.60 17.28 8.97
N GLU A 111 -6.83 18.45 9.54
CA GLU A 111 -7.54 18.65 10.81
C GLU A 111 -9.05 18.39 10.69
N GLU A 112 -9.60 18.39 9.47
CA GLU A 112 -11.00 18.07 9.21
C GLU A 112 -11.28 16.56 9.28
N TYR A 113 -10.23 15.74 9.27
CA TYR A 113 -10.30 14.31 9.09
C TYR A 113 -9.90 13.54 10.36
N VAL A 114 -10.66 12.48 10.65
CA VAL A 114 -10.40 11.54 11.74
C VAL A 114 -9.93 10.22 11.15
N ARG A 115 -8.86 9.64 11.70
CA ARG A 115 -8.41 8.29 11.35
C ARG A 115 -9.41 7.27 11.88
N VAL A 116 -10.07 6.54 10.99
CA VAL A 116 -11.06 5.52 11.37
C VAL A 116 -10.53 4.09 11.26
N TYR A 117 -9.40 3.92 10.58
CA TYR A 117 -8.74 2.63 10.43
C TYR A 117 -7.24 2.79 10.23
N GLU A 118 -6.50 1.81 10.75
CA GLU A 118 -5.08 1.60 10.47
C GLU A 118 -4.81 0.10 10.40
N GLY A 119 -4.04 -0.33 9.40
CA GLY A 119 -3.63 -1.70 9.23
C GLY A 119 -2.38 -1.82 8.38
N GLU A 120 -1.71 -2.97 8.48
CA GLU A 120 -0.58 -3.30 7.63
C GLU A 120 -1.07 -3.72 6.24
N ILE A 121 -0.29 -3.40 5.23
CA ILE A 121 -0.57 -3.80 3.85
C ILE A 121 0.69 -4.27 3.14
N GLU A 122 0.52 -5.25 2.26
CA GLU A 122 1.60 -5.77 1.43
C GLU A 122 1.82 -4.89 0.19
N ASN A 123 0.73 -4.43 -0.44
CA ASN A 123 0.74 -3.69 -1.72
C ASN A 123 -0.05 -2.38 -1.68
N TYR A 124 0.38 -1.40 -2.48
CA TYR A 124 -0.37 -0.17 -2.74
C TYR A 124 -1.33 -0.35 -3.91
N SER A 125 -2.53 -0.86 -3.60
CA SER A 125 -3.63 -0.98 -4.57
C SER A 125 -4.88 -0.30 -4.04
N LEU A 126 -5.27 0.80 -4.67
CA LEU A 126 -6.54 1.47 -4.37
C LEU A 126 -7.75 0.59 -4.73
N GLU A 127 -7.58 -0.31 -5.70
CA GLU A 127 -8.60 -1.27 -6.12
C GLU A 127 -8.84 -2.32 -5.02
N GLU A 128 -7.78 -2.90 -4.45
CA GLU A 128 -7.90 -3.86 -3.34
C GLU A 128 -8.48 -3.20 -2.08
N VAL A 129 -8.10 -1.94 -1.81
CA VAL A 129 -8.69 -1.13 -0.75
C VAL A 129 -10.20 -0.95 -1.00
N TRP A 130 -10.62 -0.63 -2.22
CA TRP A 130 -12.04 -0.53 -2.55
C TRP A 130 -12.80 -1.83 -2.35
N GLU A 131 -12.25 -2.94 -2.82
CA GLU A 131 -12.87 -4.27 -2.69
C GLU A 131 -13.09 -4.65 -1.23
N LYS A 132 -12.12 -4.31 -0.37
CA LYS A 132 -12.15 -4.66 1.06
C LYS A 132 -13.04 -3.74 1.88
N TYR A 133 -12.99 -2.43 1.67
CA TYR A 133 -13.63 -1.44 2.55
C TYR A 133 -14.80 -0.69 1.90
N GLY A 134 -15.03 -0.81 0.60
CA GLY A 134 -16.02 0.00 -0.14
C GLY A 134 -17.47 -0.44 0.00
N ARG A 135 -17.74 -1.72 0.34
CA ARG A 135 -19.12 -2.22 0.53
C ARG A 135 -19.51 -2.45 1.98
N ARG A 136 -18.53 -2.78 2.81
CA ARG A 136 -18.68 -3.09 4.23
C ARG A 136 -17.37 -2.80 4.93
N VAL A 137 -17.46 -2.52 6.23
CA VAL A 137 -16.29 -2.33 7.06
C VAL A 137 -15.96 -3.63 7.81
N PRO A 138 -14.67 -4.01 7.92
CA PRO A 138 -14.26 -5.15 8.72
C PRO A 138 -14.31 -4.83 10.23
N GLU A 139 -14.15 -5.86 11.04
CA GLU A 139 -14.06 -5.72 12.50
C GLU A 139 -12.88 -4.81 12.89
N GLY A 140 -13.08 -3.93 13.89
CA GLY A 140 -12.09 -2.94 14.33
C GLY A 140 -12.05 -1.64 13.53
N PHE A 141 -12.81 -1.51 12.44
CA PHE A 141 -12.96 -0.27 11.68
C PHE A 141 -13.98 0.66 12.37
N GLN A 142 -13.58 1.88 12.72
CA GLN A 142 -14.36 2.80 13.58
C GLN A 142 -15.20 3.83 12.80
N GLY A 143 -15.62 3.49 11.58
CA GLY A 143 -16.25 4.41 10.63
C GLY A 143 -17.21 3.72 9.67
N HIS A 144 -17.55 4.39 8.56
CA HIS A 144 -18.41 3.84 7.50
C HIS A 144 -17.62 3.20 6.36
N ALA A 145 -18.30 2.40 5.52
CA ALA A 145 -17.70 1.86 4.30
C ALA A 145 -17.26 3.00 3.37
N LEU A 146 -16.18 2.81 2.62
CA LEU A 146 -15.57 3.91 1.85
C LEU A 146 -16.58 4.63 0.96
N SER A 147 -16.46 5.95 0.96
CA SER A 147 -17.35 6.84 0.25
C SER A 147 -16.59 8.03 -0.31
N ILE A 148 -17.22 8.72 -1.27
CA ILE A 148 -16.70 10.00 -1.77
C ILE A 148 -16.41 10.91 -0.58
N SER A 149 -15.32 11.66 -0.65
CA SER A 149 -14.77 12.54 0.40
C SER A 149 -13.90 11.89 1.47
N ASP A 150 -13.87 10.57 1.56
CA ASP A 150 -12.92 9.87 2.41
C ASP A 150 -11.50 9.97 1.81
N VAL A 151 -10.48 9.80 2.65
CA VAL A 151 -9.08 9.86 2.26
C VAL A 151 -8.36 8.58 2.65
N ILE A 152 -7.64 8.00 1.70
CA ILE A 152 -6.76 6.85 1.88
C ILE A 152 -5.32 7.35 1.98
N GLU A 153 -4.59 6.90 3.00
CA GLU A 153 -3.15 7.12 3.12
C GLU A 153 -2.42 5.79 2.97
N PHE A 154 -1.44 5.81 2.10
CA PHE A 154 -0.41 4.79 2.00
C PHE A 154 0.86 5.36 2.63
N ALA A 155 1.24 4.82 3.79
CA ALA A 155 2.41 5.23 4.56
C ALA A 155 3.53 4.20 4.47
N ASP A 156 4.74 4.65 4.10
CA ASP A 156 5.99 3.89 4.06
C ASP A 156 7.06 4.63 4.87
N GLY A 157 7.20 4.26 6.15
CA GLY A 157 8.01 5.02 7.11
C GLY A 157 7.58 6.49 7.18
N GLU A 158 8.50 7.40 6.84
CA GLU A 158 8.25 8.85 6.80
C GLU A 158 7.51 9.32 5.53
N ASN A 159 7.40 8.49 4.49
CA ASN A 159 6.72 8.86 3.26
C ASN A 159 5.23 8.54 3.35
N SER A 160 4.40 9.46 2.87
CA SER A 160 2.94 9.25 2.82
C SER A 160 2.35 9.81 1.55
N ARG A 161 1.45 9.05 0.93
CA ARG A 161 0.64 9.48 -0.21
C ARG A 161 -0.83 9.42 0.16
N PHE A 162 -1.57 10.47 -0.18
CA PHE A 162 -2.96 10.65 0.21
C PHE A 162 -3.86 10.68 -1.02
N PHE A 163 -4.93 9.92 -0.99
CA PHE A 163 -5.86 9.77 -2.11
C PHE A 163 -7.26 10.10 -1.63
N TYR A 164 -7.82 11.16 -2.18
CA TYR A 164 -9.21 11.54 -2.00
C TYR A 164 -10.10 10.66 -2.88
N ILE A 165 -11.18 10.13 -2.31
CA ILE A 165 -12.15 9.34 -3.08
C ILE A 165 -13.06 10.28 -3.87
N GLU A 166 -12.98 10.17 -5.19
CA GLU A 166 -13.77 10.90 -6.17
C GLU A 166 -14.91 10.01 -6.70
N PRO A 167 -16.02 10.57 -7.23
CA PRO A 167 -17.08 9.78 -7.86
C PRO A 167 -16.57 8.90 -9.02
N SER A 168 -15.50 9.32 -9.70
CA SER A 168 -14.91 8.62 -10.84
C SER A 168 -13.65 7.81 -10.49
N GLY A 169 -13.26 7.71 -9.22
CA GLY A 169 -12.05 7.01 -8.79
C GLY A 169 -11.35 7.71 -7.63
N TYR A 170 -10.08 8.08 -7.83
CA TYR A 170 -9.24 8.66 -6.80
C TYR A 170 -8.43 9.83 -7.33
N GLU A 171 -8.25 10.86 -6.52
CA GLU A 171 -7.35 11.98 -6.80
C GLU A 171 -6.28 12.06 -5.71
N GLU A 172 -5.00 12.08 -6.11
CA GLU A 172 -3.92 12.28 -5.15
C GLU A 172 -3.90 13.72 -4.66
N ILE A 173 -3.96 13.90 -3.34
CA ILE A 173 -3.98 15.20 -2.68
C ILE A 173 -2.73 15.39 -1.81
N ARG A 174 -2.49 16.64 -1.44
CA ARG A 174 -1.54 17.02 -0.39
C ARG A 174 -2.31 17.71 0.71
N PHE A 175 -2.03 17.32 1.94
CA PHE A 175 -2.43 18.09 3.12
C PHE A 175 -1.49 19.28 3.32
#